data_AF-X1BXC7-F1
#
_entry.id   AF-X1BXC7-F1
#
_cell.length_a   1.000
_cell.length_b   1.000
_cell.length_c   1.000
_cell.angle_alpha   90.00
_cell.angle_beta   90.00
_cell.angle_gamma   90.00
#
_symmetry.space_group_name_H-M   'P 1'
#
loop_
_entity.id
_entity.type
_entity.pdbx_description
1 polymer ?
#
loop_
_entity_poly.entity_id
_entity_poly.type
_entity_poly.pdbx_seq_one_letter_code
_entity_poly.pdbx_strand_id
1 'polypeptide(L)' 'HKVAMLLFSSGKIVCAGARSKEDASKAVESLSKELTSLGLLH' A
#
# COMPACT_ATOMS: atom_id res chain seq x y z
N HIS A 1 1.92 -15.45 -2.94
CA HIS A 1 0.71 -14.66 -3.21
C HIS A 1 1.16 -13.26 -3.62
N LYS A 2 0.48 -12.57 -4.55
CA LYS A 2 0.87 -11.22 -4.97
C LYS A 2 -0.29 -10.27 -4.69
N VAL A 3 0.02 -9.13 -4.08
CA VAL A 3 -0.92 -8.04 -3.83
C VAL A 3 -0.54 -6.90 -4.78
N ALA A 4 -1.54 -6.29 -5.41
CA ALA A 4 -1.36 -5.10 -6.22
C ALA A 4 -2.05 -3.92 -5.54
N MET A 5 -1.45 -2.73 -5.65
CA MET A 5 -1.99 -1.50 -5.10
C MET A 5 -2.13 -0.44 -6.19
N LEU A 6 -3.26 0.27 -6.19
CA LEU A 6 -3.47 1.45 -7.00
C LEU A 6 -3.54 2.66 -6.08
N LEU A 7 -2.61 3.60 -6.27
CA LEU A 7 -2.57 4.87 -5.54
C LEU A 7 -3.09 5.98 -6.44
N PHE A 8 -4.04 6.76 -5.95
CA PHE A 8 -4.58 7.93 -6.64
C PHE A 8 -4.00 9.21 -6.04
N SER A 9 -3.89 10.27 -6.83
CA SER A 9 -3.42 11.60 -6.38
C SER A 9 -4.26 12.21 -5.25
N SER A 10 -5.48 11.70 -5.03
CA SER A 10 -6.33 12.06 -3.88
C SER A 10 -5.90 11.41 -2.55
N GLY A 11 -4.87 10.57 -2.56
CA GLY A 11 -4.43 9.80 -1.39
C GLY A 11 -5.24 8.51 -1.15
N LYS A 12 -6.23 8.21 -1.99
CA LYS A 12 -6.97 6.94 -1.92
C LYS A 12 -6.10 5.79 -2.43
N ILE A 13 -6.21 4.64 -1.76
CA ILE A 13 -5.51 3.41 -2.12
C ILE A 13 -6.53 2.29 -2.35
N VAL A 14 -6.40 1.57 -3.45
CA VAL A 14 -7.15 0.34 -3.72
C VAL A 14 -6.18 -0.85 -3.64
N CYS A 15 -6.49 -1.80 -2.76
CA CYS A 15 -5.73 -3.04 -2.57
C CYS A 15 -6.46 -4.21 -3.22
N ALA A 16 -5.80 -4.94 -4.11
CA ALA A 16 -6.34 -6.10 -4.80
C ALA A 16 -5.44 -7.33 -4.59
N GLY A 17 -6.07 -8.50 -4.40
CA GLY A 17 -5.34 -9.76 -4.20
C GLY A 17 -4.81 -9.99 -2.79
N ALA A 18 -5.34 -9.32 -1.75
CA ALA A 18 -5.13 -9.72 -0.36
C ALA A 18 -6.08 -10.88 0.00
N ARG A 19 -5.61 -11.90 0.74
CA ARG A 19 -6.45 -13.03 1.21
C ARG A 19 -7.00 -12.85 2.62
N SER A 20 -6.43 -11.91 3.36
CA SER A 20 -6.81 -11.57 4.72
C SER A 20 -6.68 -10.07 4.94
N LYS A 21 -7.28 -9.58 6.03
CA LYS A 21 -7.11 -8.18 6.43
C LYS A 21 -5.66 -7.90 6.81
N GLU A 22 -4.99 -8.87 7.42
CA GLU A 22 -3.59 -8.77 7.83
C GLU A 22 -2.66 -8.63 6.62
N ASP A 23 -2.94 -9.33 5.51
CA ASP A 23 -2.20 -9.19 4.25
C ASP A 23 -2.33 -7.77 3.69
N ALA A 24 -3.56 -7.21 3.71
CA ALA A 24 -3.81 -5.86 3.25
C ALA A 24 -3.07 -4.82 4.13
N SER A 25 -3.14 -4.97 5.46
CA SER A 25 -2.44 -4.08 6.39
C SER A 25 -0.92 -4.11 6.19
N LYS A 26 -0.33 -5.30 6.02
CA LYS A 26 1.11 -5.43 5.74
C LYS A 26 1.51 -4.77 4.42
N ALA A 27 0.68 -4.94 3.38
CA ALA A 27 0.94 -4.32 2.08
C ALA A 27 0.90 -2.78 2.18
N VAL A 28 -0.05 -2.21 2.93
CA VAL A 28 -0.10 -0.77 3.20
C VAL A 28 1.13 -0.31 3.97
N GLU A 29 1.55 -1.05 5.00
CA GLU A 29 2.73 -0.69 5.80
C GLU A 29 4.02 -0.70 4.96
N SER A 30 4.19 -1.69 4.10
CA SER A 30 5.32 -1.76 3.16
C SER A 30 5.32 -0.59 2.18
N LEU A 31 4.16 -0.26 1.60
CA LEU A 31 4.01 0.88 0.71
C LEU A 31 4.34 2.20 1.41
N SER A 32 3.83 2.42 2.62
CA SER A 32 4.12 3.63 3.40
C SER A 32 5.62 3.79 3.67
N LYS A 33 6.31 2.71 4.05
CA LYS A 33 7.77 2.73 4.27
C LYS A 33 8.54 3.09 3.00
N GLU A 34 8.13 2.56 1.86
CA GLU A 34 8.74 2.88 0.55
C GLU A 34 8.49 4.33 0.14
N LEU A 35 7.26 4.83 0.29
CA LEU A 35 6.95 6.22 -0.02
C LEU A 35 7.71 7.19 0.90
N THR A 36 7.85 6.87 2.18
CA THR A 36 8.64 7.68 3.12
C THR A 36 10.12 7.65 2.76
N SER A 37 10.70 6.51 2.39
CA SER A 37 12.11 6.44 1.97
C SER A 37 12.39 7.20 0.68
N LEU A 38 11.40 7.34 -0.19
CA LEU A 38 11.45 8.16 -1.40
C LEU A 38 11.12 9.65 -1.17
N GLY A 39 10.78 10.05 0.06
CA GLY A 39 10.40 11.42 0.39
C GLY A 39 9.02 11.84 -0.16
N LEU A 40 8.19 10.87 -0.54
CA LEU A 40 6.85 11.09 -1.11
C LEU A 40 5.74 11.09 -0.05
N LEU A 41 6.06 10.69 1.19
CA LEU A 41 5.14 10.65 2.33
C LEU A 41 5.87 11.06 3.61
N HIS A 42 5.32 12.03 4.36
CA HIS A 42 5.88 12.60 5.60
C HIS A 42 4.95 12.34 6.79
#